data_AF-A0A536UZD2-F1
#
_entry.id   AF-A0A536UZD2-F1
#
_cell.length_a   1.000
_cell.length_b   1.000
_cell.length_c   1.000
_cell.angle_alpha   90.00
_cell.angle_beta   90.00
_cell.angle_gamma   90.00
#
_symmetry.space_group_name_H-M   'P 1'
#
loop_
_entity.id
_entity.type
_entity.pdbx_description
1 polymer ?
#
loop_
_entity_poly.entity_id
_entity_poly.type
_entity_poly.pdbx_seq_one_letter_code
_entity_poly.pdbx_strand_id
1 'polypeptide(L)' 'MRDALAPLAASFGWAIDEIDIDADAVLEKQWGESIPVLLVGKSELCRHRIDAAAVTTFLSERGANSR' A
#
# COMPACT_ATOMS: atom_id res chain seq x y z
N MET A 1 -3.09 -9.37 -1.07
CA MET A 1 -3.18 -7.96 -0.59
C MET A 1 -3.66 -7.07 -1.75
N ARG A 2 -2.92 -7.00 -2.86
CA ARG A 2 -3.30 -6.26 -4.08
C ARG A 2 -4.77 -6.39 -4.51
N ASP A 3 -5.33 -7.60 -4.58
CA ASP A 3 -6.72 -7.79 -5.08
C ASP A 3 -7.78 -7.08 -4.23
N ALA A 4 -7.57 -7.02 -2.91
CA ALA A 4 -8.49 -6.31 -2.01
C ALA A 4 -8.32 -4.78 -2.11
N LEU A 5 -7.17 -4.29 -2.57
CA LEU A 5 -6.90 -2.87 -2.81
C LEU A 5 -7.35 -2.43 -4.20
N ALA A 6 -7.36 -3.32 -5.19
CA ALA A 6 -7.73 -3.01 -6.56
C ALA A 6 -9.07 -2.25 -6.72
N PRO A 7 -10.19 -2.67 -6.09
CA PRO A 7 -11.45 -1.94 -6.22
C PRO A 7 -11.40 -0.55 -5.56
N LEU A 8 -10.68 -0.41 -4.45
CA LEU A 8 -10.49 0.87 -3.76
C LEU A 8 -9.65 1.82 -4.63
N ALA A 9 -8.50 1.36 -5.11
CA ALA A 9 -7.61 2.14 -5.95
C ALA A 9 -8.31 2.58 -7.24
N ALA A 10 -9.07 1.71 -7.89
CA ALA A 10 -9.87 2.06 -9.07
C ALA A 10 -10.93 3.13 -8.77
N SER A 11 -11.63 3.02 -7.64
CA SER A 11 -12.66 3.99 -7.22
C SER A 11 -12.08 5.40 -6.99
N PHE A 12 -10.88 5.49 -6.42
CA PHE A 12 -10.21 6.76 -6.12
C PHE A 12 -9.24 7.22 -7.22
N GLY A 13 -9.00 6.44 -8.27
CA GLY A 13 -8.06 6.77 -9.36
C GLY A 13 -6.58 6.60 -9.01
N TRP A 14 -6.25 5.71 -8.07
CA TRP A 14 -4.87 5.43 -7.64
C TRP A 14 -4.27 4.24 -8.37
N ALA A 15 -2.95 4.27 -8.55
CA ALA A 15 -2.18 3.13 -9.04
C ALA A 15 -1.62 2.32 -7.87
N ILE A 16 -1.56 1.00 -8.03
CA ILE A 16 -0.91 0.08 -7.09
C ILE A 16 0.33 -0.47 -7.78
N ASP A 17 1.49 -0.22 -7.17
CA ASP A 17 2.76 -0.80 -7.57
C ASP A 17 3.13 -1.95 -6.63
N GLU A 18 3.56 -3.08 -7.20
CA GLU A 18 3.95 -4.27 -6.45
C GLU A 18 5.46 -4.44 -6.60
N ILE A 19 6.16 -4.35 -5.48
CA ILE A 19 7.62 -4.40 -5.44
C ILE A 19 8.00 -5.77 -4.87
N ASP A 20 8.69 -6.57 -5.68
CA ASP A 20 9.35 -7.77 -5.22
C ASP A 20 10.63 -7.39 -4.48
N ILE A 21 10.69 -7.75 -3.20
CA ILE A 21 11.83 -7.40 -2.33
C ILE A 21 12.94 -8.44 -2.41
N ASP A 22 12.69 -9.64 -2.94
CA ASP A 22 13.69 -10.72 -3.01
C ASP A 22 14.84 -10.35 -3.97
N ALA A 23 14.59 -9.41 -4.89
CA ALA A 23 15.59 -8.89 -5.81
C ALA A 23 16.40 -7.70 -5.25
N ASP A 24 16.01 -7.13 -4.10
CA ASP A 24 16.66 -5.96 -3.50
C ASP A 24 17.05 -6.24 -2.05
N ALA A 25 18.35 -6.48 -1.83
CA ALA A 25 18.89 -6.79 -0.50
C ALA A 25 18.62 -5.71 0.57
N VAL A 26 18.39 -4.45 0.16
CA VAL A 26 18.02 -3.37 1.11
C VAL A 26 16.58 -3.55 1.56
N LEU A 27 15.67 -3.82 0.63
CA LEU A 27 14.26 -4.07 0.94
C LEU A 27 14.06 -5.41 1.66
N GLU A 28 14.78 -6.47 1.26
CA GLU A 28 14.79 -7.76 1.94
C GLU A 28 15.26 -7.61 3.40
N LYS A 29 16.32 -6.84 3.65
CA LYS A 29 16.80 -6.57 5.01
C LYS A 29 15.82 -5.71 5.83
N GLN A 30 15.12 -4.79 5.18
CA GLN A 30 14.20 -3.87 5.86
C GLN A 30 12.87 -4.54 6.20
N TRP A 31 12.34 -5.35 5.28
CA TRP A 31 10.99 -5.91 5.38
C TRP A 31 11.01 -7.42 5.59
N GLY A 32 11.87 -8.16 4.90
CA GLY A 32 12.05 -9.61 5.06
C GLY A 32 10.71 -10.35 5.18
N GLU A 33 10.50 -11.04 6.30
CA GLU A 33 9.29 -11.81 6.58
C GLU A 33 8.04 -10.97 6.92
N SER A 34 8.16 -9.64 6.98
CA SER A 34 7.03 -8.74 7.26
C SER A 34 6.07 -8.60 6.07
N ILE A 35 6.45 -9.13 4.91
CA ILE A 35 5.60 -9.12 3.72
C ILE A 35 4.32 -9.95 3.95
N PRO A 36 3.18 -9.53 3.37
CA PRO A 36 3.00 -8.34 2.55
C PRO A 36 2.87 -7.06 3.40
N VAL A 37 3.53 -5.98 2.95
CA VAL A 37 3.48 -4.64 3.56
C VAL A 37 2.90 -3.64 2.58
N LEU A 38 1.95 -2.83 3.03
CA LEU A 38 1.38 -1.73 2.25
C LEU A 38 2.02 -0.41 2.68
N LEU A 39 2.71 0.22 1.74
CA LEU A 39 3.31 1.54 1.91
C LEU A 39 2.59 2.56 1.01
N VAL A 40 2.52 3.81 1.46
CA VAL A 40 2.30 4.94 0.57
C VAL A 40 3.45 5.93 0.69
N GLY A 41 4.25 6.00 -0.37
CA GLY A 41 5.49 6.75 -0.36
C GLY A 41 6.46 6.15 0.65
N LYS A 42 6.63 6.81 1.80
CA LYS A 42 7.52 6.37 2.89
C LYS A 42 6.77 5.92 4.14
N SER A 43 5.44 5.99 4.15
CA SER A 43 4.61 5.67 5.32
C SER A 43 4.02 4.28 5.19
N GLU A 44 4.21 3.45 6.22
CA GLU A 44 3.54 2.16 6.35
C GLU A 44 2.08 2.34 6.78
N LEU A 45 1.15 1.79 6.01
CA LEU A 45 -0.27 1.76 6.36
C LEU A 45 -0.63 0.50 7.13
N CYS A 46 -0.19 -0.66 6.64
CA CYS A 46 -0.49 -1.94 7.28
C CYS A 46 0.44 -3.06 6.80
N ARG A 47 0.57 -4.10 7.64
CA ARG A 47 1.36 -5.32 7.38
C ARG A 47 0.52 -6.56 7.64
N HIS A 48 0.76 -7.64 6.88
CA HIS A 48 0.09 -8.95 6.94
C HIS A 48 -1.42 -8.98 6.66
N ARG A 49 -2.18 -7.94 7.04
CA ARG A 49 -3.60 -7.75 6.78
C ARG A 49 -3.86 -6.34 6.29
N ILE A 50 -4.84 -6.22 5.40
CA ILE A 50 -5.31 -4.91 4.96
C ILE A 50 -6.32 -4.38 5.97
N ASP A 51 -6.08 -3.15 6.42
CA ASP A 51 -7.12 -2.34 7.03
C ASP A 51 -7.79 -1.50 5.94
N ALA A 52 -8.90 -2.02 5.41
CA ALA A 52 -9.63 -1.35 4.33
C ALA A 52 -10.17 0.01 4.77
N ALA A 53 -10.50 0.19 6.06
CA ALA A 53 -10.97 1.46 6.58
C ALA A 53 -9.83 2.49 6.61
N ALA A 54 -8.67 2.12 7.17
CA ALA A 54 -7.49 3.00 7.18
C ALA A 54 -7.05 3.38 5.76
N VAL A 55 -7.03 2.41 4.83
CA VAL A 55 -6.69 2.68 3.43
C VAL A 55 -7.72 3.59 2.78
N THR A 56 -9.02 3.36 2.98
CA THR A 56 -10.08 4.20 2.42
C THR A 56 -9.98 5.63 2.94
N THR A 57 -9.79 5.82 4.24
CA THR A 57 -9.61 7.13 4.86
C THR A 57 -8.40 7.84 4.25
N PHE A 58 -7.26 7.17 4.18
CA PHE A 58 -6.03 7.74 3.63
C PHE A 58 -6.18 8.13 2.14
N LEU A 59 -6.76 7.26 1.32
CA LEU A 59 -7.02 7.53 -0.10
C LEU A 59 -8.00 8.70 -0.28
N SER A 60 -9.02 8.79 0.57
CA SER A 60 -10.00 9.88 0.56
C SER A 60 -9.38 11.22 0.94
N GLU A 61 -8.53 11.25 1.97
CA GLU A 61 -7.84 12.47 2.41
C GLU A 61 -6.91 13.02 1.32
N ARG A 62 -6.10 12.16 0.69
CA ARG A 62 -5.18 12.60 -0.37
C ARG A 62 -5.84 12.87 -1.71
N GLY A 63 -6.89 12.12 -2.06
CA GLY A 63 -7.71 12.39 -3.24
C GLY A 63 -8.47 13.73 -3.12
N ALA A 64 -8.88 14.10 -1.90
CA ALA A 64 -9.50 15.40 -1.62
C ALA A 64 -8.49 16.57 -1.68
N ASN A 65 -7.23 16.33 -1.32
CA ASN A 65 -6.18 17.35 -1.28
C ASN A 65 -5.51 17.62 -2.65
N SER A 66 -6.04 17.06 -3.73
CA SER A 66 -5.61 17.27 -5.12
C SER A 66 -6.61 18.13 -5.93
N ARG A 67 -7.53 18.83 -5.25
CA ARG A 67 -8.49 19.76 -5.86
C ARG A 67 -8.12 21.21 -5.59
#